data_AF-A0AAW2V062-F1
#
_entry.id   AF-A0AAW2V062-F1
#
_cell.length_a   1.000
_cell.length_b   1.000
_cell.length_c   1.000
_cell.angle_alpha   90.00
_cell.angle_beta   90.00
_cell.angle_gamma   90.00
#
_symmetry.space_group_name_H-M   'P 1'
#
loop_
_entity.id
_entity.type
_entity.pdbx_description
1 polymer ?
#
loop_
_entity_poly.entity_id
_entity_poly.type
_entity_poly.pdbx_seq_one_letter_code
_entity_poly.pdbx_strand_id
1 'polypeptide(L)'
;IANIIFIDSPAGTGFSYATTSQGYINSDNKTAEYNYSFLRKWLLNHPEFVKNRLYIAGDSYGGKIAPMVALEIAKGGVYDNELVIMTCFDFSPHQD
;
A
#
# COMPACT_ATOMS: atom_id res chain seq x y z
N ILE A 1 -19.39 8.53 6.45
CA ILE A 1 -18.34 8.14 7.43
C ILE A 1 -17.44 7.14 6.74
N ALA A 2 -16.13 7.20 6.94
CA ALA A 2 -15.16 6.26 6.40
C ALA A 2 -14.12 5.96 7.49
N ASN A 3 -13.52 4.77 7.44
CA ASN A 3 -12.25 4.52 8.12
C ASN A 3 -11.12 4.92 7.15
N ILE A 4 -9.90 5.12 7.63
CA ILE A 4 -8.74 5.52 6.83
C ILE A 4 -7.52 4.77 7.36
N ILE A 5 -6.65 4.28 6.46
CA ILE A 5 -5.37 3.68 6.81
C ILE A 5 -4.26 4.50 6.13
N PHE A 6 -3.30 4.93 6.93
CA PHE A 6 -2.06 5.55 6.47
C PHE A 6 -0.94 4.49 6.51
N ILE A 7 -0.11 4.44 5.46
CA ILE A 7 1.05 3.56 5.40
C ILE A 7 2.28 4.41 5.11
N ASP A 8 3.28 4.32 6.00
CA ASP A 8 4.64 4.76 5.72
C ASP A 8 5.28 3.74 4.76
N SER A 9 5.58 4.15 3.53
CA SER A 9 6.12 3.26 2.49
C SER A 9 7.01 4.03 1.51
N PRO A 10 8.07 3.40 0.95
CA PRO A 10 8.57 2.05 1.23
C PRO A 10 9.34 1.98 2.58
N ALA A 11 9.99 0.85 2.86
CA ALA A 11 10.89 0.74 4.01
C ALA A 11 12.04 1.75 3.91
N GLY A 12 12.21 2.57 4.94
CA GLY A 12 13.02 3.79 4.94
C GLY A 12 12.19 5.07 5.16
N THR A 13 10.88 5.03 4.87
CA THR A 13 9.95 6.14 5.10
C THR A 13 9.35 6.07 6.51
N GLY A 14 9.28 7.21 7.21
CA GLY A 14 8.57 7.35 8.49
C GLY A 14 9.02 6.33 9.55
N PHE A 15 8.09 5.51 10.04
CA PHE A 15 8.35 4.43 10.99
C PHE A 15 8.60 3.05 10.33
N SER A 16 8.49 2.94 9.00
CA SER A 16 8.73 1.70 8.27
C SER A 16 10.22 1.46 8.05
N TYR A 17 10.74 0.33 8.54
CA TYR A 17 12.16 -0.02 8.46
C TYR A 17 12.37 -1.46 7.99
N ALA A 18 13.55 -1.73 7.43
CA ALA A 18 14.01 -3.08 7.10
C ALA A 18 15.14 -3.53 8.06
N THR A 19 15.18 -4.82 8.36
CA THR A 19 16.23 -5.44 9.20
C THR A 19 17.50 -5.81 8.43
N THR A 20 17.50 -5.65 7.10
CA THR A 20 18.65 -5.91 6.22
C THR A 20 18.82 -4.76 5.24
N SER A 21 20.07 -4.48 4.83
CA SER A 21 20.38 -3.46 3.83
C SER A 21 19.64 -3.68 2.50
N GLN A 22 19.53 -4.94 2.08
CA GLN A 22 18.82 -5.35 0.86
C GLN A 22 17.33 -5.00 0.89
N GLY A 23 16.72 -4.92 2.07
CA GLY A 23 15.31 -4.53 2.25
C GLY A 23 15.02 -3.04 2.10
N TYR A 24 16.06 -2.19 2.02
CA TYR A 24 15.92 -0.76 1.64
C TYR A 24 16.03 -0.54 0.12
N ILE A 25 16.39 -1.56 -0.67
CA ILE A 25 16.53 -1.45 -2.12
C ILE A 25 15.16 -1.64 -2.78
N ASN A 26 14.45 -0.52 -2.91
CA ASN A 26 13.07 -0.43 -3.39
C ASN A 26 13.00 0.10 -4.83
N SER A 27 11.85 -0.07 -5.45
CA SER A 27 11.44 0.56 -6.72
C SER A 27 9.90 0.66 -6.72
N ASP A 28 9.30 1.40 -7.65
CA ASP A 28 7.83 1.59 -7.66
C ASP A 28 7.05 0.27 -7.69
N ASN A 29 7.51 -0.68 -8.52
CA ASN A 29 6.90 -2.02 -8.61
C ASN A 29 6.96 -2.74 -7.25
N LYS A 30 8.14 -2.79 -6.62
CA LYS A 30 8.31 -3.39 -5.28
C LYS A 30 7.46 -2.69 -4.23
N THR A 31 7.39 -1.36 -4.29
CA THR A 31 6.59 -0.53 -3.37
C THR A 31 5.11 -0.86 -3.51
N ALA A 32 4.61 -1.01 -4.74
CA ALA A 32 3.24 -1.45 -5.00
C ALA A 32 2.98 -2.90 -4.52
N GLU A 33 3.89 -3.83 -4.80
CA GLU A 33 3.83 -5.23 -4.34
C GLU A 33 3.85 -5.35 -2.80
N TYR A 34 4.66 -4.55 -2.12
CA TYR A 34 4.75 -4.51 -0.66
C TYR A 34 3.52 -3.86 -0.03
N ASN A 35 2.98 -2.78 -0.60
CA ASN A 35 1.73 -2.18 -0.15
C ASN A 35 0.53 -3.12 -0.33
N TYR A 36 0.48 -3.84 -1.46
CA TYR A 36 -0.49 -4.91 -1.67
C TYR A 36 -0.34 -6.04 -0.63
N SER A 37 0.91 -6.47 -0.37
CA SER A 37 1.21 -7.52 0.60
C SER A 37 0.86 -7.10 2.04
N PHE A 38 1.08 -5.83 2.40
CA PHE A 38 0.62 -5.26 3.67
C PHE A 38 -0.91 -5.33 3.76
N LEU A 39 -1.63 -4.83 2.75
CA LEU A 39 -3.10 -4.78 2.77
C LEU A 39 -3.70 -6.19 2.90
N ARG A 40 -3.17 -7.18 2.16
CA ARG A 40 -3.57 -8.59 2.29
C ARG A 40 -3.37 -9.12 3.71
N LYS A 41 -2.22 -8.85 4.35
CA LYS A 41 -1.93 -9.31 5.73
C LYS A 41 -2.76 -8.56 6.77
N TRP A 42 -2.97 -7.26 6.59
CA TRP A 42 -3.78 -6.43 7.47
C TRP A 42 -5.24 -6.90 7.47
N LEU A 43 -5.81 -7.19 6.30
CA LEU A 43 -7.15 -7.76 6.13
C LEU A 43 -7.33 -9.14 6.78
N LEU A 44 -6.31 -9.99 6.73
CA LEU A 44 -6.34 -11.29 7.42
C LEU A 44 -6.37 -11.15 8.95
N ASN A 45 -5.76 -10.09 9.48
CA ASN A 45 -5.74 -9.80 10.92
C ASN A 45 -6.98 -9.02 11.39
N HIS A 46 -7.67 -8.31 10.48
CA HIS A 46 -8.86 -7.50 10.78
C HIS A 46 -10.04 -7.89 9.84
N PRO A 47 -10.55 -9.14 9.95
CA PRO A 47 -11.53 -9.69 9.02
C PRO A 47 -12.89 -8.96 9.02
N GLU A 48 -13.21 -8.21 10.07
CA GLU A 48 -14.40 -7.36 10.17
C GLU A 48 -14.46 -6.27 9.08
N PHE A 49 -13.30 -5.90 8.53
CA PHE A 49 -13.21 -4.88 7.50
C PHE A 49 -13.40 -5.40 6.06
N VAL A 50 -13.39 -6.72 5.81
CA VAL A 50 -13.44 -7.37 4.47
C VAL A 50 -14.68 -7.01 3.61
N LYS A 51 -15.63 -6.17 4.09
CA LYS A 51 -16.91 -5.84 3.43
C LYS A 51 -17.22 -4.33 3.17
N ASN A 52 -16.31 -3.36 3.39
CA ASN A 52 -16.60 -1.90 3.53
C ASN A 52 -15.98 -0.87 2.51
N ARG A 53 -16.27 -0.92 1.21
CA ARG A 53 -15.97 0.04 0.07
C ARG A 53 -14.50 0.46 -0.19
N LEU A 54 -13.74 -0.20 -1.11
CA LEU A 54 -12.27 -0.01 -1.35
C LEU A 54 -11.97 1.12 -2.32
N TYR A 55 -11.02 1.96 -1.88
CA TYR A 55 -10.48 3.07 -2.62
C TYR A 55 -8.97 3.10 -2.36
N ILE A 56 -8.16 3.30 -3.41
CA ILE A 56 -6.74 3.59 -3.24
C ILE A 56 -6.54 5.03 -3.69
N ALA A 57 -5.98 5.86 -2.81
CA ALA A 57 -5.59 7.23 -3.11
C ALA A 57 -4.13 7.46 -2.73
N GLY A 58 -3.59 8.58 -3.21
CA GLY A 58 -2.25 9.04 -2.91
C GLY A 58 -2.12 10.47 -3.37
N ASP A 59 -1.26 11.22 -2.70
CA ASP A 59 -0.91 12.59 -3.04
C ASP A 59 0.56 12.66 -3.46
N SER A 60 0.95 13.69 -4.21
CA SER A 60 2.29 13.82 -4.79
C SER A 60 2.70 12.53 -5.54
N TYR A 61 3.89 11.97 -5.30
CA TYR A 61 4.36 10.70 -5.87
C TYR A 61 3.49 9.50 -5.46
N GLY A 62 2.77 9.59 -4.34
CA GLY A 62 1.74 8.64 -3.96
C GLY A 62 0.66 8.47 -5.04
N GLY A 63 0.41 9.50 -5.86
CA GLY A 63 -0.47 9.43 -7.04
C GLY A 63 0.04 8.52 -8.17
N LYS A 64 1.34 8.18 -8.20
CA LYS A 64 1.93 7.16 -9.09
C LYS A 64 1.80 5.76 -8.50
N ILE A 65 2.08 5.62 -7.20
CA ILE A 65 2.03 4.32 -6.48
C ILE A 65 0.58 3.83 -6.32
N ALA A 66 -0.38 4.73 -6.08
CA ALA A 66 -1.80 4.41 -5.89
C ALA A 66 -2.42 3.55 -7.02
N PRO A 67 -2.37 3.95 -8.31
CA PRO A 67 -2.88 3.12 -9.40
C PRO A 67 -2.09 1.82 -9.60
N MET A 68 -0.79 1.78 -9.24
CA MET A 68 0.00 0.54 -9.30
C MET A 68 -0.45 -0.46 -8.22
N VAL A 69 -0.72 0.00 -6.99
CA VAL A 69 -1.31 -0.83 -5.93
C VAL A 69 -2.70 -1.34 -6.35
N ALA A 70 -3.53 -0.49 -6.95
CA ALA A 70 -4.84 -0.90 -7.47
C ALA A 70 -4.71 -1.97 -8.58
N LEU A 71 -3.68 -1.89 -9.43
CA LEU A 71 -3.38 -2.90 -10.44
C LEU A 71 -2.95 -4.24 -9.82
N GLU A 72 -2.09 -4.25 -8.78
CA GLU A 72 -1.73 -5.49 -8.07
C GLU A 72 -2.94 -6.13 -7.37
N ILE A 73 -3.84 -5.32 -6.81
CA ILE A 73 -5.11 -5.80 -6.25
C ILE A 73 -5.98 -6.45 -7.33
N ALA A 74 -6.11 -5.82 -8.51
CA ALA A 74 -6.89 -6.36 -9.62
C ALA A 74 -6.31 -7.66 -10.20
N LYS A 75 -4.97 -7.75 -10.35
CA LYS A 75 -4.26 -8.98 -10.75
C LYS A 75 -4.43 -10.12 -9.74
N GLY A 76 -4.52 -9.79 -8.45
CA GLY A 76 -4.51 -10.75 -7.34
C GLY A 76 -5.71 -11.71 -7.24
N GLY A 77 -6.75 -11.51 -8.04
CA GLY A 77 -7.85 -12.46 -8.25
C GLY A 77 -8.90 -12.49 -7.13
N VAL A 78 -10.09 -11.96 -7.43
CA VAL A 78 -11.34 -12.07 -6.66
C VAL A 78 -11.32 -11.51 -5.23
N TYR A 79 -11.62 -10.22 -5.14
CA TYR A 79 -12.51 -9.71 -4.10
C TYR A 79 -13.57 -8.82 -4.74
N ASP A 80 -14.71 -9.43 -5.06
CA ASP A 80 -15.97 -8.69 -5.01
C ASP A 80 -16.20 -8.33 -3.54
N ASN A 81 -16.63 -7.10 -3.25
CA ASN A 81 -16.60 -6.44 -1.93
C ASN A 81 -15.23 -5.86 -1.46
N GLU A 82 -14.86 -4.69 -1.99
CA GLU A 82 -14.98 -3.43 -1.23
C GLU A 82 -14.37 -3.32 0.24
N LEU A 83 -13.29 -2.52 0.50
CA LEU A 83 -12.80 -1.88 1.79
C LEU A 83 -11.84 -0.64 1.69
N VAL A 84 -12.23 0.56 2.17
CA VAL A 84 -11.49 1.80 2.63
C VAL A 84 -10.33 2.47 1.85
N ILE A 85 -10.26 3.82 1.95
CA ILE A 85 -9.22 4.72 1.39
C ILE A 85 -7.83 4.48 2.01
N MET A 86 -6.88 4.08 1.17
CA MET A 86 -5.44 4.29 1.39
C MET A 86 -5.06 5.73 1.07
N THR A 87 -4.23 6.39 1.88
CA THR A 87 -3.51 7.62 1.45
C THR A 87 -2.02 7.49 1.75
N CYS A 88 -1.20 7.45 0.70
CA CYS A 88 0.26 7.51 0.82
C CYS A 88 0.72 8.98 0.78
N PHE A 89 1.42 9.43 1.82
CA PHE A 89 2.27 10.63 1.78
C PHE A 89 3.71 10.18 1.57
N ASP A 90 4.32 10.71 0.52
CA ASP A 90 5.65 10.32 0.04
C ASP A 90 6.77 11.09 0.75
N PHE A 91 7.86 10.38 1.09
CA PHE A 91 9.22 10.87 0.82
C PHE A 91 10.23 9.73 1.01
N SER A 92 10.71 9.14 -0.09
CA SER A 92 12.03 8.51 -0.17
C SER A 92 12.75 8.99 -1.44
N PRO A 93 13.96 9.57 -1.35
CA PRO A 93 14.65 10.09 -2.52
C PRO A 93 14.99 8.98 -3.53
N HIS A 94 14.90 9.33 -4.81
CA HIS A 94 15.08 8.43 -5.96
C HIS A 94 16.33 7.52 -5.86
N GLN A 95 16.13 6.25 -6.22
CA GLN A 95 17.10 5.47 -6.97
C GLN A 95 16.37 4.80 -8.14
N ASP A 96 16.23 5.56 -9.23
CA ASP A 96 16.06 5.04 -10.59
C ASP A 96 17.46 4.74 -11.18
#